data_AF-A0A2H9RIB7-F1
#
_entry.id   AF-A0A2H9RIB7-F1
#
_cell.length_a   1.000
_cell.length_b   1.000
_cell.length_c   1.000
_cell.angle_alpha   90.00
_cell.angle_beta   90.00
_cell.angle_gamma   90.00
#
_symmetry.space_group_name_H-M   'P 1'
#
loop_
_entity.id
_entity.type
_entity.pdbx_description
1 polymer ?
#
loop_
_entity_poly.entity_id
_entity_poly.type
_entity_poly.pdbx_seq_one_letter_code
_entity_poly.pdbx_strand_id
1 'polypeptide(L)'
;MEELLAPGTRTCAGCGAAIAIRMVLRAIQKEVGKNFIICHATGCMEVATTPYPETSWKIPWIHVAFENVSAVASGVNAAYEYINEHINENINENNKTDKPKIIAIGGDGSTFDIGFGSLSGMLERNDDVLYICYDNEAYMNCLTADALIITEKGLRKITEIKKGDKIYSFDQNTHKMLLKECLGVYDNGEKQVFSVETLHHTLKATGNHPFLVVQHNGKGKESTLIWKNVEHLKAGNDVVVLKKFNEGKSFEFSKIDSNEYFGDEKIREIKYLGVEPTYDLQVDESHNFIANGYVVHNTGIQQSGATPKFASTSTTPVGKAIPGNLQRKKNMVEISAAHNVYAASTTIYNFKDLENKVRKALRIKGAKYIQIFASCPTGWRMPEKDAIKITKLAIETGVYKVFEIENRKFKLNYKPAKRKKVEEYLKVQGRFRHLTPQQTDEIQMEIDKEWQELEKMNASAATI
;
A
#
# COMPACT_ATOMS: atom_id res chain seq x y z
N MET A 1 23.97 18.03 4.60
CA MET A 1 22.75 17.56 5.27
C MET A 1 22.88 16.09 5.54
N GLU A 2 22.43 15.65 6.71
CA GLU A 2 22.39 14.24 7.07
C GLU A 2 21.21 13.54 6.38
N GLU A 3 21.38 12.30 5.92
CA GLU A 3 20.27 11.45 5.51
C GLU A 3 19.42 11.05 6.73
N LEU A 4 18.18 11.54 6.77
CA LEU A 4 17.25 11.31 7.90
C LEU A 4 16.50 9.96 7.82
N LEU A 5 16.55 9.30 6.66
CA LEU A 5 16.22 7.88 6.51
C LEU A 5 17.54 7.13 6.34
N ALA A 6 17.89 6.33 7.35
CA ALA A 6 19.13 5.57 7.37
C ALA A 6 19.20 4.54 6.21
N PRO A 7 20.40 4.24 5.69
CA PRO A 7 20.59 3.07 4.84
C PRO A 7 20.31 1.78 5.62
N GLY A 8 19.97 0.69 4.92
CA GLY A 8 19.61 -0.60 5.55
C GLY A 8 18.11 -0.85 5.65
N THR A 9 17.29 -0.21 4.82
CA THR A 9 15.84 -0.47 4.72
C THR A 9 15.57 -1.79 3.98
N ARG A 10 14.48 -2.48 4.32
CA ARG A 10 13.99 -3.71 3.66
C ARG A 10 13.05 -3.42 2.50
N THR A 11 13.29 -2.31 1.83
CA THR A 11 12.52 -1.89 0.65
C THR A 11 13.04 -2.64 -0.57
N CYS A 12 12.15 -3.02 -1.49
CA CYS A 12 12.56 -3.65 -2.75
C CYS A 12 13.64 -2.83 -3.49
N ALA A 13 14.50 -3.50 -4.25
CA ALA A 13 15.43 -2.81 -5.14
C ALA A 13 14.64 -1.93 -6.14
N GLY A 14 15.10 -0.69 -6.32
CA GLY A 14 14.39 0.29 -7.14
C GLY A 14 13.07 0.80 -6.54
N CYS A 15 12.81 0.62 -5.24
CA CYS A 15 11.57 1.09 -4.62
C CYS A 15 11.36 2.61 -4.80
N GLY A 16 10.35 2.99 -5.58
CA GLY A 16 10.01 4.39 -5.83
C GLY A 16 9.50 5.09 -4.58
N ALA A 17 8.79 4.39 -3.69
CA ALA A 17 8.32 4.97 -2.43
C ALA A 17 9.49 5.33 -1.50
N ALA A 18 10.52 4.48 -1.43
CA ALA A 18 11.74 4.78 -0.65
C ALA A 18 12.45 6.02 -1.19
N ILE A 19 12.57 6.12 -2.52
CA ILE A 19 13.12 7.31 -3.19
C ILE A 19 12.29 8.56 -2.84
N ALA A 20 10.96 8.48 -2.96
CA ALA A 20 10.05 9.59 -2.62
C ALA A 20 10.26 10.08 -1.18
N ILE A 21 10.23 9.17 -0.20
CA ILE A 21 10.39 9.51 1.22
C ILE A 21 11.75 10.16 1.50
N ARG A 22 12.84 9.66 0.90
CA ARG A 22 14.16 10.30 1.04
C ARG A 22 14.18 11.73 0.49
N MET A 23 13.56 11.95 -0.66
CA MET A 23 13.47 13.28 -1.26
C MET A 23 12.63 14.23 -0.40
N VAL A 24 11.51 13.75 0.13
CA VAL A 24 10.65 14.48 1.07
C VAL A 24 11.42 14.88 2.32
N LEU A 25 12.09 13.94 2.99
CA LEU A 25 12.86 14.21 4.20
C LEU A 25 13.97 15.24 3.97
N ARG A 26 14.69 15.14 2.85
CA ARG A 26 15.70 16.14 2.47
C ARG A 26 15.07 17.52 2.25
N ALA A 27 13.89 17.59 1.62
CA ALA A 27 13.19 18.84 1.41
C ALA A 27 12.70 19.47 2.72
N ILE A 28 12.15 18.67 3.64
CA ILE A 28 11.74 19.12 4.97
C ILE A 28 12.96 19.62 5.75
N GLN A 29 14.05 18.84 5.76
CA GLN A 29 15.27 19.20 6.49
C GLN A 29 15.89 20.51 5.99
N LYS A 30 15.84 20.77 4.68
CA LYS A 30 16.28 22.05 4.10
C LYS A 30 15.47 23.24 4.59
N GLU A 31 14.20 23.05 4.93
CA GLU A 31 13.29 24.13 5.30
C GLU A 31 13.24 24.38 6.81
N VAL A 32 13.20 23.30 7.61
CA VAL A 32 12.95 23.40 9.06
C VAL A 32 13.95 22.63 9.93
N GLY A 33 15.07 22.17 9.35
CA GLY A 33 16.07 21.39 10.08
C GLY A 33 15.49 20.06 10.58
N LYS A 34 15.64 19.75 11.87
CA LYS A 34 15.06 18.54 12.49
C LYS A 34 13.79 18.83 13.30
N ASN A 35 13.24 20.06 13.23
CA ASN A 35 12.06 20.45 14.01
C ASN A 35 10.75 20.01 13.33
N PHE A 36 10.56 18.71 13.16
CA PHE A 36 9.37 18.10 12.58
C PHE A 36 9.14 16.69 13.10
N ILE A 37 7.88 16.25 13.07
CA ILE A 37 7.43 14.91 13.49
C ILE A 37 6.71 14.24 12.33
N ILE A 38 6.93 12.94 12.15
CA ILE A 38 6.19 12.13 11.19
C ILE A 38 5.21 11.20 11.89
N CYS A 39 3.95 11.27 11.48
CA CYS A 39 2.94 10.22 11.72
C CYS A 39 2.83 9.39 10.44
N HIS A 40 2.92 8.07 10.53
CA HIS A 40 3.00 7.22 9.34
C HIS A 40 2.02 6.05 9.43
N ALA A 41 1.10 5.97 8.46
CA ALA A 41 0.16 4.86 8.36
C ALA A 41 0.90 3.54 8.12
N THR A 42 0.32 2.43 8.59
CA THR A 42 0.71 1.08 8.16
C THR A 42 0.76 1.00 6.63
N GLY A 43 1.81 0.38 6.09
CA GLY A 43 2.03 0.26 4.65
C GLY A 43 3.48 -0.06 4.32
N CYS A 44 3.82 -0.16 3.03
CA CYS A 44 5.16 -0.60 2.62
C CYS A 44 6.30 0.20 3.27
N MET A 45 6.17 1.53 3.31
CA MET A 45 7.25 2.38 3.85
C MET A 45 7.33 2.34 5.36
N GLU A 46 6.29 1.95 6.07
CA GLU A 46 6.38 1.67 7.50
C GLU A 46 7.09 0.32 7.68
N VAL A 47 6.44 -0.78 7.30
CA VAL A 47 6.96 -2.15 7.44
C VAL A 47 8.41 -2.30 6.96
N ALA A 48 8.77 -1.73 5.80
CA ALA A 48 10.11 -1.90 5.23
C ALA A 48 11.19 -1.07 5.94
N THR A 49 10.84 -0.04 6.69
CA THR A 49 11.81 0.87 7.33
C THR A 49 11.86 0.72 8.85
N THR A 50 10.91 -0.01 9.45
CA THR A 50 10.85 -0.27 10.89
C THR A 50 10.80 -1.77 11.24
N PRO A 51 11.73 -2.61 10.73
CA PRO A 51 11.89 -3.97 11.24
C PRO A 51 12.17 -3.95 12.72
N TYR A 52 11.28 -4.50 13.56
CA TYR A 52 11.56 -4.59 14.98
C TYR A 52 12.87 -5.36 15.25
N PRO A 53 13.74 -4.89 16.18
CA PRO A 53 13.60 -3.72 17.05
C PRO A 53 14.18 -2.40 16.47
N GLU A 54 14.52 -2.38 15.19
CA GLU A 54 15.22 -1.31 14.49
C GLU A 54 14.28 -0.30 13.84
N THR A 55 14.76 0.93 13.65
CA THR A 55 14.10 1.95 12.85
C THR A 55 15.11 2.65 11.95
N SER A 56 14.72 2.87 10.71
CA SER A 56 15.51 3.66 9.76
C SER A 56 15.26 5.17 9.92
N TRP A 57 14.29 5.58 10.73
CA TRP A 57 13.95 6.99 10.92
C TRP A 57 14.83 7.62 11.99
N LYS A 58 15.66 8.61 11.60
CA LYS A 58 16.55 9.34 12.52
C LYS A 58 15.91 10.61 13.10
N ILE A 59 14.59 10.58 13.23
CA ILE A 59 13.73 11.70 13.64
C ILE A 59 12.56 11.15 14.46
N PRO A 60 11.87 12.01 15.23
CA PRO A 60 10.61 11.64 15.85
C PRO A 60 9.61 11.12 14.80
N TRP A 61 9.23 9.85 14.96
CA TRP A 61 8.38 9.13 14.03
C TRP A 61 7.42 8.24 14.82
N ILE A 62 6.16 8.22 14.39
CA ILE A 62 5.06 7.53 15.08
C ILE A 62 4.38 6.60 14.06
N HIS A 63 4.43 5.30 14.34
CA HIS A 63 3.57 4.31 13.68
C HIS A 63 2.13 4.46 14.18
N VAL A 64 1.18 4.34 13.26
CA VAL A 64 -0.26 4.35 13.55
C VAL A 64 -1.00 3.35 12.68
N ALA A 65 -2.25 3.07 13.03
CA ALA A 65 -3.10 2.17 12.26
C ALA A 65 -3.30 2.68 10.82
N PHE A 66 -3.66 1.76 9.93
CA PHE A 66 -3.71 2.01 8.49
C PHE A 66 -4.70 3.13 8.10
N GLU A 67 -5.78 3.25 8.85
CA GLU A 67 -6.93 4.10 8.57
C GLU A 67 -6.88 5.51 9.21
N ASN A 68 -5.98 5.75 10.17
CA ASN A 68 -6.12 6.89 11.08
C ASN A 68 -4.92 7.86 11.15
N VAL A 69 -3.95 7.77 10.24
CA VAL A 69 -2.76 8.64 10.28
C VAL A 69 -3.09 10.13 10.29
N SER A 70 -4.11 10.55 9.55
CA SER A 70 -4.58 11.95 9.53
C SER A 70 -5.11 12.38 10.89
N ALA A 71 -5.91 11.55 11.55
CA ALA A 71 -6.48 11.85 12.86
C ALA A 71 -5.40 11.90 13.95
N VAL A 72 -4.40 11.01 13.89
CA VAL A 72 -3.27 11.04 14.83
C VAL A 72 -2.43 12.30 14.61
N ALA A 73 -2.14 12.66 13.36
CA ALA A 73 -1.43 13.90 13.05
C ALA A 73 -2.17 15.15 13.54
N SER A 74 -3.50 15.21 13.38
CA SER A 74 -4.34 16.25 13.98
C SER A 74 -4.21 16.31 15.51
N GLY A 75 -4.22 15.15 16.17
CA GLY A 75 -4.04 15.07 17.62
C GLY A 75 -2.66 15.57 18.08
N VAL A 76 -1.60 15.20 17.37
CA VAL A 76 -0.24 15.71 17.61
C VAL A 76 -0.20 17.23 17.39
N ASN A 77 -0.83 17.73 16.32
CA ASN A 77 -0.93 19.16 16.05
C ASN A 77 -1.59 19.92 17.21
N ALA A 78 -2.77 19.44 17.65
CA ALA A 78 -3.53 20.04 18.75
C ALA A 78 -2.77 20.00 20.08
N ALA A 79 -2.07 18.89 20.36
CA ALA A 79 -1.25 18.77 21.57
C ALA A 79 -0.13 19.82 21.61
N TYR A 80 0.58 20.03 20.50
CA TYR A 80 1.62 21.05 20.44
C TYR A 80 1.07 22.49 20.41
N GLU A 81 -0.11 22.72 19.85
CA GLU A 81 -0.80 24.03 19.99
C GLU A 81 -1.11 24.32 21.46
N TYR A 82 -1.67 23.34 22.18
CA TYR A 82 -1.94 23.49 23.61
C TYR A 82 -0.66 23.74 24.42
N ILE A 83 0.40 22.97 24.19
CA ILE A 83 1.71 23.18 24.87
C ILE A 83 2.22 24.60 24.61
N ASN A 84 2.16 25.04 23.35
CA ASN A 84 2.71 26.34 22.99
C ASN A 84 1.91 27.52 23.55
N GLU A 85 0.59 27.38 23.64
CA GLU A 85 -0.31 28.43 24.16
C GLU A 85 -0.40 28.44 25.69
N HIS A 86 -0.38 27.29 26.36
CA HIS A 86 -0.74 27.21 27.78
C HIS A 86 0.41 26.76 28.68
N ILE A 87 1.34 25.95 28.17
CA ILE A 87 2.45 25.41 28.98
C ILE A 87 3.68 26.30 28.85
N ASN A 88 4.04 26.70 27.63
CA ASN A 88 5.21 27.55 27.38
C ASN A 88 5.13 28.93 28.07
N GLU A 89 3.93 29.46 28.31
CA GLU A 89 3.74 30.73 29.05
C GLU A 89 4.14 30.62 30.53
N ASN A 90 4.12 29.41 31.11
CA ASN A 90 4.28 29.17 32.54
C ASN A 90 5.62 28.52 32.91
N ILE A 91 6.57 28.44 31.97
CA ILE A 91 7.90 27.84 32.19
C ILE A 91 9.03 28.75 31.70
N ASN A 92 10.22 28.58 32.29
CA ASN A 92 11.43 29.30 31.90
C ASN A 92 11.69 29.18 30.38
N GLU A 93 12.18 30.26 29.76
CA GLU A 93 12.47 30.31 28.31
C GLU A 93 13.31 29.14 27.80
N ASN A 94 14.29 28.67 28.59
CA ASN A 94 15.15 27.54 28.24
C ASN A 94 14.42 26.18 28.18
N ASN A 95 13.18 26.10 28.67
CA ASN A 95 12.36 24.90 28.69
C ASN A 95 11.18 24.97 27.71
N LYS A 96 11.02 26.07 26.97
CA LYS A 96 9.94 26.21 25.98
C LYS A 96 10.15 25.23 24.84
N THR A 97 9.07 24.60 24.39
CA THR A 97 9.09 23.70 23.25
C THR A 97 8.47 24.38 22.04
N ASP A 98 9.28 24.65 21.01
CA ASP A 98 8.77 25.15 19.73
C ASP A 98 7.89 24.10 19.06
N LYS A 99 6.73 24.51 18.53
CA LYS A 99 5.85 23.61 17.78
C LYS A 99 6.57 23.07 16.53
N PRO A 100 6.79 21.76 16.40
CA PRO A 100 7.38 21.16 15.21
C PRO A 100 6.41 21.19 14.03
N LYS A 101 6.92 21.07 12.81
CA LYS A 101 6.06 20.78 11.66
C LYS A 101 5.52 19.35 11.76
N ILE A 102 4.22 19.17 11.58
CA ILE A 102 3.58 17.86 11.66
C ILE A 102 3.33 17.33 10.26
N ILE A 103 3.84 16.13 9.99
CA ILE A 103 3.78 15.48 8.68
C ILE A 103 3.06 14.15 8.82
N ALA A 104 1.98 13.96 8.05
CA ALA A 104 1.31 12.67 7.91
C ALA A 104 1.78 11.99 6.63
N ILE A 105 2.09 10.69 6.67
CA ILE A 105 2.53 9.93 5.50
C ILE A 105 1.68 8.66 5.34
N GLY A 106 1.19 8.44 4.12
CA GLY A 106 0.42 7.25 3.75
C GLY A 106 0.71 6.77 2.34
N GLY A 107 0.47 5.48 2.09
CA GLY A 107 0.40 4.95 0.73
C GLY A 107 -0.94 5.29 0.08
N ASP A 108 -1.16 4.89 -1.17
CA ASP A 108 -2.46 5.10 -1.81
C ASP A 108 -3.60 4.37 -1.10
N GLY A 109 -3.40 3.14 -0.59
CA GLY A 109 -4.44 2.42 0.14
C GLY A 109 -4.94 3.12 1.41
N SER A 110 -4.05 3.75 2.19
CA SER A 110 -4.45 4.56 3.36
C SER A 110 -5.04 5.91 2.97
N THR A 111 -4.76 6.40 1.77
CA THR A 111 -5.12 7.77 1.35
C THR A 111 -6.42 7.81 0.55
N PHE A 112 -6.55 6.91 -0.44
CA PHE A 112 -7.63 6.87 -1.41
C PHE A 112 -8.85 6.12 -0.87
N ASP A 113 -8.63 5.20 0.07
CA ASP A 113 -9.63 4.23 0.50
C ASP A 113 -9.85 4.29 2.02
N ILE A 114 -9.16 3.47 2.82
CA ILE A 114 -9.53 3.22 4.22
C ILE A 114 -9.34 4.45 5.13
N GLY A 115 -8.32 5.27 4.88
CA GLY A 115 -8.09 6.51 5.62
C GLY A 115 -8.65 7.76 4.96
N PHE A 116 -9.43 7.63 3.89
CA PHE A 116 -10.01 8.77 3.17
C PHE A 116 -10.87 9.65 4.09
N GLY A 117 -11.72 9.04 4.93
CA GLY A 117 -12.59 9.78 5.85
C GLY A 117 -11.80 10.59 6.88
N SER A 118 -10.74 10.02 7.44
CA SER A 118 -9.89 10.72 8.42
C SER A 118 -9.06 11.83 7.76
N LEU A 119 -8.58 11.61 6.53
CA LEU A 119 -7.94 12.65 5.70
C LEU A 119 -8.90 13.81 5.44
N SER A 120 -10.10 13.53 4.92
CA SER A 120 -11.13 14.54 4.65
C SER A 120 -11.43 15.38 5.90
N GLY A 121 -11.57 14.75 7.07
CA GLY A 121 -11.82 15.48 8.32
C GLY A 121 -10.64 16.37 8.76
N MET A 122 -9.39 15.95 8.56
CA MET A 122 -8.20 16.78 8.84
C MET A 122 -8.13 17.99 7.88
N LEU A 123 -8.45 17.77 6.59
CA LEU A 123 -8.49 18.85 5.60
C LEU A 123 -9.61 19.86 5.90
N GLU A 124 -10.80 19.38 6.27
CA GLU A 124 -11.96 20.19 6.64
C GLU A 124 -11.69 21.09 7.86
N ARG A 125 -11.06 20.53 8.92
CA ARG A 125 -10.65 21.32 10.09
C ARG A 125 -9.50 22.28 9.81
N ASN A 126 -8.83 22.13 8.66
CA ASN A 126 -7.65 22.89 8.29
C ASN A 126 -6.52 22.78 9.33
N ASP A 127 -6.35 21.59 9.93
CA ASP A 127 -5.30 21.31 10.91
C ASP A 127 -3.92 21.60 10.31
N ASP A 128 -2.97 22.19 11.06
CA ASP A 128 -1.65 22.62 10.53
C ASP A 128 -0.69 21.45 10.23
N VAL A 129 -1.09 20.58 9.30
CA VAL A 129 -0.48 19.30 8.97
C VAL A 129 -0.20 19.25 7.47
N LEU A 130 0.97 18.73 7.09
CA LEU A 130 1.26 18.35 5.71
C LEU A 130 1.03 16.85 5.54
N TYR A 131 0.04 16.47 4.72
CA TYR A 131 -0.17 15.08 4.32
C TYR A 131 0.57 14.75 3.03
N ILE A 132 1.33 13.65 3.04
CA ILE A 132 2.07 13.15 1.90
C ILE A 132 1.58 11.75 1.56
N CYS A 133 1.06 11.61 0.34
CA CYS A 133 0.74 10.32 -0.23
C CYS A 133 1.87 9.85 -1.14
N TYR A 134 2.51 8.72 -0.84
CA TYR A 134 3.32 8.01 -1.83
C TYR A 134 2.41 7.06 -2.61
N ASP A 135 2.14 7.41 -3.86
CA ASP A 135 1.15 6.75 -4.69
C ASP A 135 1.84 5.71 -5.59
N ASN A 136 1.67 4.44 -5.22
CA ASN A 136 2.20 3.30 -5.97
C ASN A 136 1.08 2.46 -6.62
N GLU A 137 -0.15 2.98 -6.62
CA GLU A 137 -1.32 2.53 -7.36
C GLU A 137 -1.86 1.12 -7.04
N ALA A 138 -1.49 0.49 -5.93
CA ALA A 138 -2.09 -0.75 -5.41
C ALA A 138 -1.59 -1.11 -4.00
N TYR A 139 -2.29 -2.03 -3.30
CA TYR A 139 -1.85 -2.57 -2.00
C TYR A 139 -0.84 -3.73 -2.17
N MET A 140 0.33 -3.72 -1.53
CA MET A 140 1.47 -4.61 -1.89
C MET A 140 2.02 -5.51 -0.72
N ASN A 141 1.38 -6.64 -0.35
CA ASN A 141 1.75 -7.59 0.77
C ASN A 141 1.89 -9.09 0.33
N CYS A 142 2.45 -10.09 1.10
CA CYS A 142 2.89 -11.46 0.61
C CYS A 142 3.11 -12.65 1.65
N LEU A 143 3.41 -13.90 1.20
CA LEU A 143 3.86 -15.13 1.96
C LEU A 143 5.32 -15.54 1.67
N THR A 144 6.00 -16.49 2.35
CA THR A 144 7.38 -16.94 1.98
C THR A 144 7.49 -18.06 0.93
N ALA A 145 8.69 -18.24 0.36
CA ALA A 145 9.03 -19.23 -0.69
C ALA A 145 8.85 -20.70 -0.31
N ASP A 146 8.98 -21.02 0.97
CA ASP A 146 8.90 -22.38 1.53
C ASP A 146 7.45 -22.80 1.86
N ALA A 147 6.48 -21.89 1.70
CA ALA A 147 5.07 -22.20 1.88
C ALA A 147 4.62 -23.36 0.96
N LEU A 148 4.05 -24.40 1.57
CA LEU A 148 3.46 -25.58 0.95
C LEU A 148 1.97 -25.36 0.73
N ILE A 149 1.59 -25.33 -0.54
CA ILE A 149 0.24 -25.10 -1.01
C ILE A 149 -0.44 -26.45 -1.25
N ILE A 150 -1.67 -26.59 -0.78
CA ILE A 150 -2.44 -27.82 -1.02
C ILE A 150 -3.02 -27.79 -2.43
N THR A 151 -2.61 -28.75 -3.26
CA THR A 151 -3.05 -28.91 -4.65
C THR A 151 -3.75 -30.25 -4.86
N GLU A 152 -4.44 -30.43 -5.98
CA GLU A 152 -5.01 -31.74 -6.38
C GLU A 152 -3.94 -32.83 -6.45
N LYS A 153 -2.68 -32.46 -6.72
CA LYS A 153 -1.52 -33.35 -6.87
C LYS A 153 -0.73 -33.51 -5.57
N GLY A 154 -1.32 -33.10 -4.44
CA GLY A 154 -0.65 -33.08 -3.15
C GLY A 154 -0.02 -31.73 -2.80
N LEU A 155 0.81 -31.73 -1.77
CA LEU A 155 1.52 -30.55 -1.29
C LEU A 155 2.64 -30.16 -2.27
N ARG A 156 2.67 -28.89 -2.66
CA ARG A 156 3.70 -28.33 -3.54
C ARG A 156 4.16 -26.99 -3.01
N LYS A 157 5.44 -26.66 -3.20
CA LYS A 157 5.94 -25.33 -2.79
C LYS A 157 5.25 -24.24 -3.61
N ILE A 158 5.03 -23.07 -3.02
CA ILE A 158 4.43 -21.91 -3.70
C ILE A 158 5.21 -21.53 -4.97
N THR A 159 6.53 -21.73 -4.95
CA THR A 159 7.45 -21.51 -6.08
C THR A 159 7.28 -22.51 -7.23
N GLU A 160 6.66 -23.66 -6.98
CA GLU A 160 6.42 -24.70 -7.98
C GLU A 160 5.04 -24.57 -8.61
N ILE A 161 4.10 -23.86 -7.96
CA ILE A 161 2.76 -23.63 -8.46
C ILE A 161 2.81 -22.82 -9.76
N LYS A 162 1.98 -23.20 -10.73
CA LYS A 162 1.83 -22.52 -12.01
C LYS A 162 0.38 -22.15 -12.23
N LYS A 163 0.15 -21.12 -13.05
CA LYS A 163 -1.17 -20.79 -13.55
C LYS A 163 -1.82 -22.04 -14.19
N GLY A 164 -3.05 -22.33 -13.81
CA GLY A 164 -3.80 -23.52 -14.24
C GLY A 164 -3.73 -24.69 -13.27
N ASP A 165 -2.80 -24.70 -12.31
CA ASP A 165 -2.79 -25.74 -11.27
C ASP A 165 -4.05 -25.64 -10.41
N LYS A 166 -4.65 -26.78 -10.07
CA LYS A 166 -5.81 -26.86 -9.19
C LYS A 166 -5.38 -26.89 -7.73
N ILE A 167 -5.81 -25.89 -6.95
CA ILE A 167 -5.45 -25.68 -5.55
C ILE A 167 -6.69 -25.62 -4.68
N TYR A 168 -6.54 -26.01 -3.42
CA TYR A 168 -7.66 -26.02 -2.48
C TYR A 168 -7.83 -24.66 -1.79
N SER A 169 -9.08 -24.22 -1.73
CA SER A 169 -9.55 -23.03 -1.01
C SER A 169 -10.68 -23.40 -0.04
N PHE A 170 -10.98 -22.52 0.90
CA PHE A 170 -12.02 -22.69 1.90
C PHE A 170 -13.21 -21.75 1.64
N ASP A 171 -14.43 -22.31 1.61
CA ASP A 171 -15.67 -21.54 1.56
C ASP A 171 -16.18 -21.28 2.98
N GLN A 172 -16.20 -20.01 3.39
CA GLN A 172 -16.63 -19.60 4.72
C GLN A 172 -18.14 -19.77 4.96
N ASN A 173 -18.97 -19.81 3.92
CA ASN A 173 -20.41 -19.96 4.08
C ASN A 173 -20.81 -21.42 4.26
N THR A 174 -20.18 -22.31 3.49
CA THR A 174 -20.49 -23.74 3.51
C THR A 174 -19.56 -24.55 4.42
N HIS A 175 -18.47 -23.94 4.87
CA HIS A 175 -17.35 -24.57 5.60
C HIS A 175 -16.73 -25.75 4.83
N LYS A 176 -16.72 -25.66 3.50
CA LYS A 176 -16.21 -26.74 2.61
C LYS A 176 -14.93 -26.35 1.89
N MET A 177 -14.14 -27.37 1.54
CA MET A 177 -13.05 -27.20 0.58
C MET A 177 -13.59 -27.11 -0.84
N LEU A 178 -13.06 -26.15 -1.58
CA LEU A 178 -13.30 -25.99 -3.01
C LEU A 178 -11.97 -26.14 -3.74
N LEU A 179 -11.95 -27.01 -4.74
CA LEU A 179 -10.84 -27.10 -5.67
C LEU A 179 -11.00 -26.00 -6.73
N LYS A 180 -10.09 -25.03 -6.73
CA LYS A 180 -10.11 -23.85 -7.59
C LYS A 180 -8.86 -23.76 -8.43
N GLU A 181 -8.92 -23.01 -9.53
CA GLU A 181 -7.77 -22.81 -10.39
C GLU A 181 -6.86 -21.72 -9.84
N CYS A 182 -5.56 -21.96 -9.84
CA CYS A 182 -4.56 -20.93 -9.64
C CYS A 182 -4.52 -20.03 -10.89
N LEU A 183 -4.95 -18.79 -10.74
CA LEU A 183 -4.96 -17.80 -11.82
C LEU A 183 -3.57 -17.17 -12.06
N GLY A 184 -2.69 -17.20 -11.05
CA GLY A 184 -1.33 -16.70 -11.13
C GLY A 184 -0.52 -16.87 -9.84
N VAL A 185 0.80 -16.86 -9.99
CA VAL A 185 1.79 -16.87 -8.90
C VAL A 185 2.65 -15.62 -9.03
N TYR A 186 2.87 -14.93 -7.92
CA TYR A 186 3.60 -13.67 -7.89
C TYR A 186 4.82 -13.82 -6.99
N ASP A 187 6.02 -13.60 -7.55
CA ASP A 187 7.23 -13.37 -6.77
C ASP A 187 7.23 -11.91 -6.33
N ASN A 188 7.31 -11.69 -5.02
CA ASN A 188 7.24 -10.40 -4.40
C ASN A 188 8.54 -9.98 -3.69
N GLY A 189 9.62 -10.72 -3.92
CA GLY A 189 10.94 -10.43 -3.40
C GLY A 189 11.07 -10.63 -1.89
N GLU A 190 12.19 -10.20 -1.33
CA GLU A 190 12.53 -10.40 0.08
C GLU A 190 11.74 -9.47 1.00
N LYS A 191 11.03 -10.04 1.99
CA LYS A 191 10.23 -9.29 2.98
C LYS A 191 10.42 -9.85 4.39
N GLN A 192 9.95 -9.12 5.39
CA GLN A 192 9.96 -9.57 6.78
C GLN A 192 9.00 -10.71 7.00
N VAL A 193 9.44 -11.70 7.74
CA VAL A 193 8.69 -12.94 7.91
C VAL A 193 8.51 -13.23 9.38
N PHE A 194 7.28 -13.62 9.70
CA PHE A 194 6.91 -14.14 10.99
C PHE A 194 6.49 -15.60 10.82
N SER A 195 7.02 -16.47 11.67
CA SER A 195 6.49 -17.81 11.92
C SER A 195 5.21 -17.67 12.72
N VAL A 196 4.12 -18.24 12.23
CA VAL A 196 2.90 -18.51 13.01
C VAL A 196 2.89 -20.00 13.30
N GLU A 197 3.01 -20.35 14.58
CA GLU A 197 3.15 -21.73 15.04
C GLU A 197 1.93 -22.12 15.87
N THR A 198 1.24 -23.19 15.46
CA THR A 198 0.23 -23.88 16.27
C THR A 198 0.80 -25.19 16.79
N LEU A 199 -0.04 -26.09 17.31
CA LEU A 199 0.42 -27.41 17.76
C LEU A 199 0.90 -28.27 16.58
N HIS A 200 0.23 -28.19 15.42
CA HIS A 200 0.52 -29.07 14.30
C HIS A 200 1.00 -28.35 13.03
N HIS A 201 0.97 -27.01 13.00
CA HIS A 201 1.27 -26.27 11.78
C HIS A 201 2.23 -25.11 12.02
N THR A 202 3.12 -24.88 11.07
CA THR A 202 3.96 -23.69 11.02
C THR A 202 3.85 -23.05 9.65
N LEU A 203 3.53 -21.76 9.59
CA LEU A 203 3.55 -20.98 8.35
C LEU A 203 4.32 -19.68 8.55
N LYS A 204 5.15 -19.38 7.58
CA LYS A 204 5.94 -18.16 7.49
C LYS A 204 5.26 -17.17 6.56
N ALA A 205 4.99 -15.96 7.04
CA ALA A 205 4.27 -14.95 6.28
C ALA A 205 4.68 -13.52 6.65
N THR A 206 4.36 -12.53 5.80
CA THR A 206 4.57 -11.13 6.16
C THR A 206 3.57 -10.69 7.24
N GLY A 207 3.95 -9.69 8.05
CA GLY A 207 3.13 -9.23 9.19
C GLY A 207 1.69 -8.85 8.79
N ASN A 208 1.51 -8.34 7.58
CA ASN A 208 0.22 -7.91 7.05
C ASN A 208 -0.51 -8.97 6.21
N HIS A 209 -0.05 -10.23 6.25
CA HIS A 209 -0.73 -11.34 5.59
C HIS A 209 -1.91 -11.82 6.45
N PRO A 210 -3.15 -11.90 5.93
CA PRO A 210 -4.32 -12.29 6.71
C PRO A 210 -4.46 -13.80 6.87
N PHE A 211 -4.73 -14.23 8.10
CA PHE A 211 -5.13 -15.59 8.47
C PHE A 211 -6.60 -15.61 8.87
N LEU A 212 -7.30 -16.70 8.57
CA LEU A 212 -8.67 -16.89 9.02
C LEU A 212 -8.69 -17.29 10.50
N VAL A 213 -9.39 -16.53 11.32
CA VAL A 213 -9.44 -16.66 12.78
C VAL A 213 -10.87 -16.90 13.23
N VAL A 214 -11.05 -17.80 14.19
CA VAL A 214 -12.30 -17.99 14.91
C VAL A 214 -12.41 -16.96 16.03
N GLN A 215 -13.42 -16.09 15.94
CA GLN A 215 -13.76 -15.13 16.97
C GLN A 215 -14.93 -15.67 17.81
N HIS A 216 -14.64 -16.00 19.07
CA HIS A 216 -15.64 -16.45 20.04
C HIS A 216 -16.41 -15.26 20.60
N ASN A 217 -17.74 -15.23 20.40
CA ASN A 217 -18.60 -14.10 20.80
C ASN A 217 -19.14 -14.20 22.24
N GLY A 218 -18.62 -15.13 23.04
CA GLY A 218 -19.04 -15.38 24.43
C GLY A 218 -19.97 -16.59 24.60
N LYS A 219 -20.25 -16.96 25.85
CA LYS A 219 -21.03 -18.17 26.17
C LYS A 219 -22.43 -18.11 25.53
N GLY A 220 -22.74 -19.11 24.71
CA GLY A 220 -24.05 -19.29 24.07
C GLY A 220 -24.26 -18.50 22.79
N LYS A 221 -23.25 -17.78 22.28
CA LYS A 221 -23.30 -17.10 20.98
C LYS A 221 -22.48 -17.86 19.94
N GLU A 222 -22.94 -17.87 18.69
CA GLU A 222 -22.20 -18.48 17.59
C GLU A 222 -20.87 -17.77 17.36
N SER A 223 -19.83 -18.56 17.10
CA SER A 223 -18.51 -18.04 16.75
C SER A 223 -18.49 -17.60 15.29
N THR A 224 -17.74 -16.55 14.98
CA THR A 224 -17.65 -15.97 13.64
C THR A 224 -16.25 -16.12 13.08
N LEU A 225 -16.14 -16.29 11.77
CA LEU A 225 -14.86 -16.32 11.06
C LEU A 225 -14.48 -14.89 10.64
N ILE A 226 -13.27 -14.46 11.00
CA ILE A 226 -12.74 -13.12 10.66
C ILE A 226 -11.32 -13.24 10.10
N TRP A 227 -10.94 -12.30 9.24
CA TRP A 227 -9.56 -12.19 8.77
C TRP A 227 -8.73 -11.34 9.72
N LYS A 228 -7.53 -11.80 10.06
CA LYS A 228 -6.60 -11.07 10.93
C LYS A 228 -5.17 -11.17 10.42
N ASN A 229 -4.51 -10.03 10.25
CA ASN A 229 -3.11 -9.96 9.86
C ASN A 229 -2.22 -10.63 10.92
N VAL A 230 -1.10 -11.24 10.50
CA VAL A 230 -0.10 -11.85 11.39
C VAL A 230 0.35 -10.91 12.51
N GLU A 231 0.57 -9.63 12.22
CA GLU A 231 0.98 -8.60 13.17
C GLU A 231 -0.03 -8.36 14.29
N HIS A 232 -1.30 -8.71 14.06
CA HIS A 232 -2.38 -8.62 15.04
C HIS A 232 -2.68 -9.98 15.68
N LEU A 233 -2.14 -11.09 15.16
CA LEU A 233 -2.27 -12.39 15.82
C LEU A 233 -1.48 -12.40 17.12
N LYS A 234 -1.94 -13.19 18.08
CA LYS A 234 -1.23 -13.44 19.34
C LYS A 234 -1.42 -14.88 19.77
N ALA A 235 -0.51 -15.37 20.60
CA ALA A 235 -0.67 -16.66 21.26
C ALA A 235 -2.06 -16.77 21.92
N GLY A 236 -2.71 -17.91 21.73
CA GLY A 236 -4.06 -18.20 22.19
C GLY A 236 -5.19 -17.79 21.22
N ASN A 237 -4.92 -17.07 20.12
CA ASN A 237 -5.90 -16.91 19.04
C ASN A 237 -6.15 -18.25 18.34
N ASP A 238 -7.40 -18.52 17.99
CA ASP A 238 -7.85 -19.73 17.30
C ASP A 238 -7.84 -19.47 15.79
N VAL A 239 -6.93 -20.10 15.05
CA VAL A 239 -6.84 -20.01 13.58
C VAL A 239 -7.47 -21.22 12.91
N VAL A 240 -8.10 -21.03 11.76
CA VAL A 240 -8.67 -22.13 10.98
C VAL A 240 -7.55 -22.87 10.25
N VAL A 241 -7.42 -24.15 10.56
CA VAL A 241 -6.40 -25.05 10.03
C VAL A 241 -6.98 -26.39 9.58
N LEU A 242 -6.17 -27.16 8.85
CA LEU A 242 -6.47 -28.51 8.43
C LEU A 242 -6.01 -29.55 9.48
N LYS A 243 -6.93 -30.17 10.22
CA LYS A 243 -6.67 -31.14 11.32
C LYS A 243 -5.75 -32.31 10.95
N LYS A 244 -5.70 -32.73 9.68
CA LYS A 244 -4.87 -33.84 9.20
C LYS A 244 -3.87 -33.30 8.17
N PHE A 245 -2.67 -32.98 8.62
CA PHE A 245 -1.58 -32.46 7.80
C PHE A 245 -0.31 -33.25 8.09
N ASN A 246 0.24 -33.92 7.07
CA ASN A 246 1.49 -34.68 7.18
C ASN A 246 2.61 -33.88 6.49
N GLU A 247 3.54 -33.34 7.27
CA GLU A 247 4.75 -32.71 6.76
C GLU A 247 5.73 -33.80 6.25
N GLY A 248 6.25 -33.66 5.02
CA GLY A 248 7.34 -34.52 4.52
C GLY A 248 7.16 -35.06 3.09
N LYS A 249 6.48 -36.19 2.92
CA LYS A 249 6.25 -36.78 1.57
C LYS A 249 5.00 -36.18 0.94
N SER A 250 4.96 -36.05 -0.39
CA SER A 250 3.73 -35.65 -1.12
C SER A 250 2.58 -36.55 -0.69
N PHE A 251 1.65 -36.00 0.09
CA PHE A 251 0.44 -36.69 0.47
C PHE A 251 -0.46 -36.74 -0.78
N GLU A 252 -0.73 -37.94 -1.29
CA GLU A 252 -1.79 -38.13 -2.27
C GLU A 252 -3.13 -38.00 -1.53
N PHE A 253 -3.79 -36.86 -1.69
CA PHE A 253 -5.11 -36.66 -1.11
C PHE A 253 -6.11 -37.55 -1.85
N SER A 254 -6.78 -38.45 -1.13
CA SER A 254 -8.04 -39.02 -1.59
C SER A 254 -9.11 -37.92 -1.67
N LYS A 255 -10.24 -38.18 -2.35
CA LYS A 255 -11.36 -37.23 -2.45
C LYS A 255 -11.78 -36.78 -1.03
N ILE A 256 -11.48 -35.53 -0.70
CA ILE A 256 -11.62 -34.97 0.65
C ILE A 256 -13.09 -34.66 0.93
N ASP A 257 -13.69 -35.29 1.93
CA ASP A 257 -15.03 -34.94 2.44
C ASP A 257 -14.91 -33.90 3.58
N SER A 258 -15.42 -32.70 3.35
CA SER A 258 -14.97 -31.46 3.99
C SER A 258 -15.22 -31.32 5.51
N ASN A 259 -16.15 -32.08 6.09
CA ASN A 259 -16.52 -31.90 7.50
C ASN A 259 -15.50 -32.51 8.49
N GLU A 260 -14.61 -33.39 8.02
CA GLU A 260 -13.66 -34.09 8.89
C GLU A 260 -12.30 -33.37 9.01
N TYR A 261 -11.98 -32.48 8.08
CA TYR A 261 -10.61 -32.01 7.88
C TYR A 261 -10.30 -30.62 8.42
N PHE A 262 -11.29 -29.76 8.70
CA PHE A 262 -11.05 -28.45 9.29
C PHE A 262 -11.25 -28.42 10.80
N GLY A 263 -10.45 -27.58 11.45
CA GLY A 263 -10.54 -27.27 12.86
C GLY A 263 -9.97 -25.90 13.14
N ASP A 264 -10.15 -25.48 14.37
CA ASP A 264 -9.44 -24.36 14.95
C ASP A 264 -8.25 -24.86 15.78
N GLU A 265 -7.11 -24.21 15.63
CA GLU A 265 -5.96 -24.42 16.49
C GLU A 265 -5.53 -23.14 17.18
N LYS A 266 -5.11 -23.28 18.44
CA LYS A 266 -4.51 -22.18 19.17
C LYS A 266 -3.10 -21.93 18.66
N ILE A 267 -2.86 -20.68 18.26
CA ILE A 267 -1.51 -20.18 18.05
C ILE A 267 -0.74 -20.34 19.36
N ARG A 268 0.37 -21.05 19.31
CA ARG A 268 1.31 -21.21 20.43
C ARG A 268 2.25 -20.05 20.49
N GLU A 269 2.78 -19.68 19.33
CA GLU A 269 3.87 -18.74 19.23
C GLU A 269 3.85 -18.02 17.89
N ILE A 270 4.28 -16.75 17.93
CA ILE A 270 4.56 -15.98 16.71
C ILE A 270 5.99 -15.49 16.84
N LYS A 271 6.86 -15.95 15.94
CA LYS A 271 8.30 -15.61 15.96
C LYS A 271 8.65 -14.79 14.76
N TYR A 272 9.35 -13.69 14.96
CA TYR A 272 10.01 -13.02 13.86
C TYR A 272 11.24 -13.83 13.40
N LEU A 273 11.32 -14.12 12.11
CA LEU A 273 12.36 -14.98 11.51
C LEU A 273 13.39 -14.24 10.65
N GLY A 274 13.21 -12.93 10.46
CA GLY A 274 14.10 -12.12 9.61
C GLY A 274 13.51 -11.88 8.23
N VAL A 275 14.35 -11.93 7.20
CA VAL A 275 13.98 -11.62 5.80
C VAL A 275 14.07 -12.88 4.97
N GLU A 276 13.01 -13.22 4.25
CA GLU A 276 13.02 -14.31 3.27
C GLU A 276 12.30 -13.86 1.98
N PRO A 277 12.61 -14.48 0.82
CA PRO A 277 11.85 -14.28 -0.41
C PRO A 277 10.38 -14.62 -0.23
N THR A 278 9.50 -13.78 -0.75
CA THR A 278 8.07 -13.86 -0.58
C THR A 278 7.30 -13.97 -1.89
N TYR A 279 6.22 -14.74 -1.88
CA TYR A 279 5.37 -15.08 -3.00
C TYR A 279 3.90 -14.91 -2.60
N ASP A 280 3.00 -14.81 -3.57
CA ASP A 280 1.56 -14.90 -3.33
C ASP A 280 0.86 -15.61 -4.49
N LEU A 281 -0.34 -16.12 -4.24
CA LEU A 281 -1.16 -16.80 -5.24
C LEU A 281 -2.46 -16.06 -5.49
N GLN A 282 -2.93 -16.14 -6.72
CA GLN A 282 -4.29 -15.77 -7.08
C GLN A 282 -5.12 -17.01 -7.33
N VAL A 283 -6.26 -17.10 -6.65
CA VAL A 283 -7.19 -18.23 -6.68
C VAL A 283 -8.53 -17.77 -7.23
N ASP A 284 -9.10 -18.56 -8.13
CA ASP A 284 -10.38 -18.28 -8.79
C ASP A 284 -11.56 -18.24 -7.80
N GLU A 285 -12.33 -17.15 -7.84
CA GLU A 285 -13.56 -16.85 -7.08
C GLU A 285 -13.46 -16.81 -5.53
N SER A 286 -12.64 -17.64 -4.90
CA SER A 286 -12.61 -17.81 -3.44
C SER A 286 -11.66 -16.87 -2.71
N HIS A 287 -10.69 -16.29 -3.42
CA HIS A 287 -9.71 -15.32 -2.90
C HIS A 287 -8.90 -15.77 -1.66
N ASN A 288 -8.83 -17.07 -1.40
CA ASN A 288 -8.05 -17.69 -0.33
C ASN A 288 -7.51 -19.06 -0.75
N PHE A 289 -6.51 -19.57 -0.03
CA PHE A 289 -5.96 -20.91 -0.21
C PHE A 289 -5.45 -21.51 1.09
N ILE A 290 -5.14 -22.81 1.06
CA ILE A 290 -4.52 -23.50 2.18
C ILE A 290 -3.00 -23.54 2.02
N ALA A 291 -2.27 -22.89 2.94
CA ALA A 291 -0.82 -22.86 3.01
C ALA A 291 -0.33 -23.44 4.34
N ASN A 292 0.51 -24.48 4.29
CA ASN A 292 0.96 -25.26 5.45
C ASN A 292 -0.18 -25.70 6.39
N GLY A 293 -1.37 -25.93 5.82
CA GLY A 293 -2.58 -26.27 6.58
C GLY A 293 -3.37 -25.08 7.11
N TYR A 294 -2.87 -23.84 7.06
CA TYR A 294 -3.61 -22.63 7.42
C TYR A 294 -4.47 -22.13 6.26
N VAL A 295 -5.66 -21.59 6.58
CA VAL A 295 -6.46 -20.82 5.62
C VAL A 295 -5.95 -19.38 5.59
N VAL A 296 -5.37 -18.96 4.45
CA VAL A 296 -4.77 -17.64 4.26
C VAL A 296 -5.35 -16.91 3.05
N HIS A 297 -5.33 -15.59 3.09
CA HIS A 297 -5.92 -14.74 2.05
C HIS A 297 -4.92 -14.37 0.96
N ASN A 298 -5.35 -14.28 -0.30
CA ASN A 298 -4.52 -13.75 -1.38
C ASN A 298 -4.14 -12.30 -1.03
N THR A 299 -2.89 -12.01 -0.70
CA THR A 299 -2.44 -10.62 -0.53
C THR A 299 -1.20 -10.40 -1.36
N GLY A 300 -1.34 -9.50 -2.33
CA GLY A 300 -0.35 -9.08 -3.31
C GLY A 300 -1.02 -8.23 -4.39
N ILE A 301 -0.66 -6.95 -4.51
CA ILE A 301 -1.13 -6.02 -5.55
C ILE A 301 -2.67 -5.95 -5.60
N GLN A 302 -3.38 -5.61 -4.53
CA GLN A 302 -4.85 -5.41 -4.59
C GLN A 302 -5.18 -4.04 -5.20
N GLN A 303 -6.32 -3.93 -5.87
CA GLN A 303 -6.82 -2.65 -6.38
C GLN A 303 -7.05 -1.66 -5.24
N SER A 304 -6.63 -0.42 -5.44
CA SER A 304 -6.93 0.76 -4.62
C SER A 304 -7.64 1.82 -5.45
N GLY A 305 -8.19 2.85 -4.80
CA GLY A 305 -8.73 4.01 -5.51
C GLY A 305 -7.71 4.73 -6.41
N ALA A 306 -6.41 4.44 -6.25
CA ALA A 306 -5.35 4.96 -7.10
C ALA A 306 -5.04 4.07 -8.33
N THR A 307 -5.51 2.82 -8.35
CA THR A 307 -5.27 1.89 -9.45
C THR A 307 -5.89 2.44 -10.75
N PRO A 308 -5.12 2.54 -11.84
CA PRO A 308 -5.62 3.06 -13.11
C PRO A 308 -6.52 2.05 -13.82
N LYS A 309 -7.32 2.56 -14.77
CA LYS A 309 -8.19 1.75 -15.62
C LYS A 309 -7.36 0.72 -16.39
N PHE A 310 -7.94 -0.47 -16.54
CA PHE A 310 -7.42 -1.70 -17.10
C PHE A 310 -6.15 -2.28 -16.46
N ALA A 311 -5.67 -1.74 -15.33
CA ALA A 311 -4.57 -2.37 -14.63
C ALA A 311 -4.97 -3.75 -14.09
N SER A 312 -4.09 -4.74 -14.28
CA SER A 312 -4.23 -6.04 -13.66
C SER A 312 -3.76 -5.99 -12.21
N THR A 313 -4.65 -6.36 -11.29
CA THR A 313 -4.36 -6.50 -9.85
C THR A 313 -4.89 -7.86 -9.35
N SER A 314 -4.64 -8.24 -8.10
CA SER A 314 -5.17 -9.48 -7.52
C SER A 314 -6.69 -9.44 -7.29
N THR A 315 -7.27 -8.26 -7.07
CA THR A 315 -8.73 -8.06 -6.95
C THR A 315 -9.39 -7.59 -8.24
N THR A 316 -8.60 -7.21 -9.24
CA THR A 316 -9.06 -6.96 -10.62
C THR A 316 -8.21 -7.78 -11.61
N PRO A 317 -8.33 -9.13 -11.58
CA PRO A 317 -7.64 -9.98 -12.53
C PRO A 317 -8.06 -9.69 -13.96
N VAL A 318 -7.15 -10.02 -14.87
CA VAL A 318 -7.46 -10.07 -16.30
C VAL A 318 -8.04 -11.44 -16.61
N GLY A 319 -9.27 -11.47 -17.12
CA GLY A 319 -9.96 -12.67 -17.58
C GLY A 319 -10.93 -12.34 -18.70
N LYS A 320 -11.63 -13.36 -19.21
CA LYS A 320 -12.63 -13.18 -20.28
C LYS A 320 -13.77 -12.24 -19.87
N ALA A 321 -14.12 -12.22 -18.59
CA ALA A 321 -15.20 -11.41 -18.05
C ALA A 321 -14.78 -9.98 -17.65
N ILE A 322 -13.53 -9.80 -17.19
CA ILE A 322 -13.05 -8.53 -16.62
C ILE A 322 -11.66 -8.23 -17.19
N PRO A 323 -11.45 -7.11 -17.91
CA PRO A 323 -10.17 -6.76 -18.53
C PRO A 323 -9.18 -6.07 -17.56
N GLY A 324 -9.21 -6.43 -16.28
CA GLY A 324 -8.59 -5.67 -15.20
C GLY A 324 -9.52 -4.59 -14.63
N ASN A 325 -8.96 -3.63 -13.90
CA ASN A 325 -9.73 -2.59 -13.22
C ASN A 325 -10.59 -1.77 -14.20
N LEU A 326 -11.89 -1.67 -13.98
CA LEU A 326 -12.78 -0.89 -14.86
C LEU A 326 -12.87 0.59 -14.45
N GLN A 327 -12.52 0.89 -13.20
CA GLN A 327 -12.68 2.23 -12.65
C GLN A 327 -11.50 3.13 -13.03
N ARG A 328 -11.78 4.42 -13.18
CA ARG A 328 -10.73 5.44 -13.29
C ARG A 328 -10.11 5.68 -11.93
N LYS A 329 -8.85 6.15 -11.95
CA LYS A 329 -8.15 6.66 -10.78
C LYS A 329 -8.93 7.82 -10.16
N LYS A 330 -9.16 7.77 -8.84
CA LYS A 330 -9.76 8.87 -8.08
C LYS A 330 -8.81 10.07 -8.07
N ASN A 331 -9.33 11.28 -8.29
CA ASN A 331 -8.50 12.49 -8.33
C ASN A 331 -8.30 13.07 -6.92
N MET A 332 -7.42 12.45 -6.14
CA MET A 332 -7.21 12.85 -4.74
C MET A 332 -6.68 14.27 -4.58
N VAL A 333 -5.90 14.80 -5.52
CA VAL A 333 -5.38 16.17 -5.44
C VAL A 333 -6.50 17.19 -5.56
N GLU A 334 -7.43 17.02 -6.52
CA GLU A 334 -8.60 17.91 -6.65
C GLU A 334 -9.59 17.73 -5.51
N ILE A 335 -9.83 16.48 -5.05
CA ILE A 335 -10.68 16.23 -3.88
C ILE A 335 -10.10 16.93 -2.64
N SER A 336 -8.79 16.85 -2.43
CA SER A 336 -8.14 17.59 -1.36
C SER A 336 -8.28 19.11 -1.56
N ALA A 337 -8.02 19.62 -2.77
CA ALA A 337 -8.16 21.04 -3.08
C ALA A 337 -9.59 21.59 -2.84
N ALA A 338 -10.62 20.76 -2.98
CA ALA A 338 -12.01 21.14 -2.71
C ALA A 338 -12.26 21.56 -1.24
N HIS A 339 -11.41 21.15 -0.31
CA HIS A 339 -11.40 21.66 1.07
C HIS A 339 -10.77 23.05 1.22
N ASN A 340 -10.39 23.72 0.11
CA ASN A 340 -9.70 25.01 0.06
C ASN A 340 -8.30 25.00 0.67
N VAL A 341 -7.64 23.85 0.63
CA VAL A 341 -6.25 23.67 1.08
C VAL A 341 -5.28 23.71 -0.10
N TYR A 342 -4.00 23.91 0.19
CA TYR A 342 -2.96 23.68 -0.81
C TYR A 342 -2.88 22.18 -1.13
N ALA A 343 -3.03 21.84 -2.41
CA ALA A 343 -2.92 20.47 -2.90
C ALA A 343 -2.02 20.41 -4.13
N ALA A 344 -1.12 19.43 -4.20
CA ALA A 344 -0.22 19.31 -5.36
C ALA A 344 0.06 17.84 -5.73
N SER A 345 0.35 17.61 -7.01
CA SER A 345 0.91 16.36 -7.52
C SER A 345 2.37 16.55 -7.90
N THR A 346 3.20 15.54 -7.67
CA THR A 346 4.60 15.52 -8.12
C THR A 346 5.07 14.08 -8.34
N THR A 347 6.34 13.90 -8.71
CA THR A 347 6.89 12.59 -9.04
C THR A 347 8.33 12.45 -8.57
N ILE A 348 8.79 11.21 -8.44
CA ILE A 348 10.19 10.92 -8.08
C ILE A 348 11.21 11.24 -9.18
N TYR A 349 10.78 11.51 -10.41
CA TYR A 349 11.69 11.89 -11.50
C TYR A 349 12.21 13.32 -11.36
N ASN A 350 11.33 14.29 -11.08
CA ASN A 350 11.70 15.69 -11.00
C ASN A 350 11.95 16.10 -9.55
N PHE A 351 13.17 15.83 -9.07
CA PHE A 351 13.59 16.16 -7.71
C PHE A 351 13.38 17.62 -7.33
N LYS A 352 13.63 18.56 -8.25
CA LYS A 352 13.51 19.99 -7.99
C LYS A 352 12.04 20.40 -7.79
N ASP A 353 11.13 19.86 -8.58
CA ASP A 353 9.69 20.12 -8.42
C ASP A 353 9.17 19.57 -7.07
N LEU A 354 9.51 18.31 -6.75
CA LEU A 354 9.13 17.68 -5.48
C LEU A 354 9.65 18.49 -4.29
N GLU A 355 10.94 18.82 -4.28
CA GLU A 355 11.54 19.61 -3.20
C GLU A 355 10.85 20.97 -3.06
N ASN A 356 10.66 21.70 -4.16
CA ASN A 356 10.03 23.01 -4.12
C ASN A 356 8.59 22.95 -3.56
N LYS A 357 7.81 21.93 -3.93
CA LYS A 357 6.42 21.76 -3.46
C LYS A 357 6.36 21.41 -1.98
N VAL A 358 7.23 20.51 -1.50
CA VAL A 358 7.31 20.18 -0.07
C VAL A 358 7.70 21.42 0.74
N ARG A 359 8.75 22.14 0.32
CA ARG A 359 9.19 23.36 1.00
C ARG A 359 8.13 24.46 1.01
N LYS A 360 7.44 24.66 -0.12
CA LYS A 360 6.31 25.58 -0.22
C LYS A 360 5.21 25.20 0.76
N ALA A 361 4.79 23.93 0.79
CA ALA A 361 3.74 23.45 1.67
C ALA A 361 4.07 23.66 3.17
N LEU A 362 5.34 23.53 3.56
CA LEU A 362 5.77 23.78 4.95
C LEU A 362 5.66 25.25 5.37
N ARG A 363 5.71 26.20 4.42
CA ARG A 363 5.52 27.64 4.67
C ARG A 363 4.06 28.04 4.81
N ILE A 364 3.14 27.19 4.38
CA ILE A 364 1.70 27.42 4.46
C ILE A 364 1.21 26.94 5.83
N LYS A 365 0.44 27.80 6.51
CA LYS A 365 -0.29 27.45 7.73
C LYS A 365 -1.63 26.80 7.36
N GLY A 366 -1.99 25.72 8.04
CA GLY A 366 -3.24 24.98 7.83
C GLY A 366 -3.00 23.60 7.23
N ALA A 367 -4.01 22.96 6.68
CA ALA A 367 -3.85 21.64 6.09
C ALA A 367 -3.26 21.74 4.68
N LYS A 368 -2.39 20.79 4.31
CA LYS A 368 -1.76 20.69 2.98
C LYS A 368 -1.76 19.24 2.52
N TYR A 369 -1.87 19.02 1.22
CA TYR A 369 -1.80 17.69 0.61
C TYR A 369 -0.78 17.65 -0.54
N ILE A 370 0.10 16.65 -0.54
CA ILE A 370 0.99 16.36 -1.67
C ILE A 370 0.88 14.88 -2.04
N GLN A 371 0.56 14.61 -3.30
CA GLN A 371 0.61 13.27 -3.89
C GLN A 371 1.89 13.10 -4.70
N ILE A 372 2.65 12.05 -4.41
CA ILE A 372 3.92 11.74 -5.06
C ILE A 372 3.75 10.44 -5.83
N PHE A 373 3.77 10.51 -7.16
CA PHE A 373 3.77 9.33 -8.01
C PHE A 373 5.11 8.58 -7.89
N ALA A 374 5.03 7.36 -7.37
CA ALA A 374 6.18 6.57 -6.97
C ALA A 374 6.05 5.15 -7.55
N SER A 375 6.95 4.79 -8.47
CA SER A 375 6.93 3.48 -9.11
C SER A 375 7.13 2.32 -8.13
N CYS A 376 6.39 1.23 -8.32
CA CYS A 376 6.60 -0.03 -7.62
C CYS A 376 7.08 -1.09 -8.62
N PRO A 377 8.38 -1.45 -8.64
CA PRO A 377 8.90 -2.47 -9.56
C PRO A 377 8.15 -3.79 -9.48
N THR A 378 7.95 -4.29 -8.26
CA THR A 378 7.20 -5.52 -7.96
C THR A 378 5.74 -5.41 -8.43
N GLY A 379 5.03 -4.39 -7.95
CA GLY A 379 3.60 -4.22 -8.20
C GLY A 379 3.25 -3.96 -9.66
N TRP A 380 4.08 -3.19 -10.36
CA TRP A 380 3.85 -2.86 -11.77
C TRP A 380 4.50 -3.87 -12.71
N ARG A 381 5.22 -4.86 -12.15
CA ARG A 381 5.92 -5.94 -12.86
C ARG A 381 6.88 -5.37 -13.91
N MET A 382 7.82 -4.54 -13.45
CA MET A 382 8.82 -3.87 -14.28
C MET A 382 10.24 -4.11 -13.75
N PRO A 383 11.30 -3.85 -14.56
CA PRO A 383 12.67 -3.90 -14.07
C PRO A 383 12.96 -2.85 -12.99
N GLU A 384 13.63 -3.26 -11.92
CA GLU A 384 13.98 -2.41 -10.76
C GLU A 384 14.75 -1.15 -11.14
N LYS A 385 15.69 -1.28 -12.09
CA LYS A 385 16.51 -0.17 -12.61
C LYS A 385 15.72 0.93 -13.32
N ASP A 386 14.49 0.65 -13.75
CA ASP A 386 13.68 1.56 -14.55
C ASP A 386 12.72 2.41 -13.71
N ALA A 387 12.79 2.35 -12.37
CA ALA A 387 11.93 3.08 -11.44
C ALA A 387 11.82 4.60 -11.74
N ILE A 388 12.94 5.28 -11.96
CA ILE A 388 12.92 6.72 -12.32
C ILE A 388 12.46 6.93 -13.77
N LYS A 389 12.90 6.04 -14.67
CA LYS A 389 12.64 6.13 -16.11
C LYS A 389 11.15 6.05 -16.42
N ILE A 390 10.43 5.16 -15.75
CA ILE A 390 9.00 4.99 -15.99
C ILE A 390 8.18 6.16 -15.44
N THR A 391 8.60 6.73 -14.30
CA THR A 391 7.99 7.94 -13.74
C THR A 391 8.17 9.14 -14.69
N LYS A 392 9.34 9.27 -15.32
CA LYS A 392 9.56 10.22 -16.42
C LYS A 392 8.61 9.96 -17.58
N LEU A 393 8.46 8.70 -17.98
CA LEU A 393 7.61 8.33 -19.10
C LEU A 393 6.13 8.62 -18.82
N ALA A 394 5.68 8.46 -17.57
CA ALA A 394 4.32 8.81 -17.15
C ALA A 394 3.99 10.29 -17.36
N ILE A 395 4.94 11.20 -17.10
CA ILE A 395 4.75 12.65 -17.33
C ILE A 395 4.96 13.05 -18.80
N GLU A 396 5.86 12.38 -19.53
CA GLU A 396 6.10 12.66 -20.96
C GLU A 396 4.94 12.19 -21.86
N THR A 397 4.28 11.09 -21.48
CA THR A 397 3.03 10.60 -22.11
C THR A 397 1.80 11.34 -21.59
N GLY A 398 1.93 12.07 -20.48
CA GLY A 398 0.85 12.81 -19.85
C GLY A 398 -0.15 11.94 -19.09
N VAL A 399 0.14 10.65 -18.88
CA VAL A 399 -0.67 9.77 -18.02
C VAL A 399 -0.75 10.36 -16.61
N TYR A 400 0.38 10.76 -16.05
CA TYR A 400 0.44 11.48 -14.78
C TYR A 400 0.67 12.98 -15.01
N LYS A 401 -0.10 13.83 -14.34
CA LYS A 401 -0.02 15.29 -14.47
C LYS A 401 0.60 15.89 -13.23
N VAL A 402 1.49 16.86 -13.42
CA VAL A 402 2.26 17.52 -12.35
C VAL A 402 1.80 18.97 -12.23
N PHE A 403 1.05 19.27 -11.18
CA PHE A 403 0.40 20.55 -10.95
C PHE A 403 0.28 20.87 -9.47
N GLU A 404 -0.13 22.09 -9.16
CA GLU A 404 -0.49 22.56 -7.82
C GLU A 404 -1.79 23.37 -7.90
N ILE A 405 -2.60 23.29 -6.86
CA ILE A 405 -3.82 24.09 -6.65
C ILE A 405 -3.64 24.82 -5.33
N GLU A 406 -3.76 26.15 -5.38
CA GLU A 406 -3.65 27.02 -4.21
C GLU A 406 -4.64 28.16 -4.34
N ASN A 407 -5.43 28.41 -3.28
CA ASN A 407 -6.50 29.42 -3.31
C ASN A 407 -7.43 29.24 -4.52
N ARG A 408 -7.77 27.97 -4.81
CA ARG A 408 -8.55 27.52 -5.99
C ARG A 408 -7.93 27.85 -7.35
N LYS A 409 -6.70 28.36 -7.41
CA LYS A 409 -6.00 28.64 -8.66
C LYS A 409 -5.17 27.44 -9.06
N PHE A 410 -5.47 26.91 -10.24
CA PHE A 410 -4.70 25.84 -10.85
C PHE A 410 -3.39 26.38 -11.46
N LYS A 411 -2.29 25.67 -11.26
CA LYS A 411 -1.03 25.91 -11.94
C LYS A 411 -0.42 24.61 -12.43
N LEU A 412 -0.29 24.48 -13.75
CA LEU A 412 0.43 23.37 -14.36
C LEU A 412 1.95 23.58 -14.21
N ASN A 413 2.64 22.67 -13.52
CA ASN A 413 4.09 22.78 -13.32
C ASN A 413 4.89 22.11 -14.43
N TYR A 414 4.31 21.12 -15.12
CA TYR A 414 4.97 20.44 -16.22
C TYR A 414 4.02 20.23 -17.40
N LYS A 415 4.42 20.75 -18.56
CA LYS A 415 3.79 20.49 -19.85
C LYS A 415 4.85 19.89 -20.80
N PRO A 416 4.69 18.65 -21.29
CA PRO A 416 5.61 18.10 -22.27
C PRO A 416 5.51 18.88 -23.58
N ALA A 417 6.65 19.28 -24.16
CA ALA A 417 6.69 20.05 -25.41
C ALA A 417 6.01 19.31 -26.57
N LYS A 418 6.21 18.00 -26.64
CA LYS A 418 5.46 17.07 -27.47
C LYS A 418 5.15 15.84 -26.65
N ARG A 419 3.86 15.55 -26.48
CA ARG A 419 3.42 14.40 -25.69
C ARG A 419 3.72 13.10 -26.43
N LYS A 420 4.31 12.13 -25.73
CA LYS A 420 4.52 10.77 -26.24
C LYS A 420 3.20 10.00 -26.27
N LYS A 421 3.14 8.91 -27.04
CA LYS A 421 1.96 8.03 -27.03
C LYS A 421 1.87 7.29 -25.70
N VAL A 422 0.67 7.13 -25.14
CA VAL A 422 0.46 6.41 -23.86
C VAL A 422 0.97 4.98 -23.91
N GLU A 423 0.92 4.34 -25.08
CA GLU A 423 1.46 3.00 -25.34
C GLU A 423 2.93 2.85 -24.89
N GLU A 424 3.75 3.89 -25.04
CA GLU A 424 5.14 3.86 -24.62
C GLU A 424 5.27 3.61 -23.10
N TYR A 425 4.39 4.22 -22.31
CA TYR A 425 4.30 4.02 -20.85
C TYR A 425 3.69 2.67 -20.50
N LEU A 426 2.62 2.25 -21.19
CA LEU A 426 1.88 1.04 -20.85
C LEU A 426 2.71 -0.24 -21.12
N LYS A 427 3.43 -0.30 -22.26
CA LYS A 427 4.14 -1.52 -22.69
C LYS A 427 5.29 -1.98 -21.79
N VAL A 428 5.84 -1.06 -20.98
CA VAL A 428 6.99 -1.37 -20.09
C VAL A 428 6.55 -1.93 -18.73
N GLN A 429 5.24 -2.15 -18.53
CA GLN A 429 4.67 -2.62 -17.27
C GLN A 429 3.92 -3.93 -17.48
N GLY A 430 4.23 -4.96 -16.70
CA GLY A 430 3.52 -6.24 -16.80
C GLY A 430 2.04 -6.15 -16.41
N ARG A 431 1.62 -5.15 -15.62
CA ARG A 431 0.20 -4.94 -15.26
C ARG A 431 -0.71 -4.48 -16.41
N PHE A 432 -0.14 -4.16 -17.57
CA PHE A 432 -0.86 -3.75 -18.79
C PHE A 432 -0.54 -4.62 -20.01
N ARG A 433 0.18 -5.74 -19.83
CA ARG A 433 0.62 -6.59 -20.96
C ARG A 433 -0.54 -7.19 -21.77
N HIS A 434 -1.72 -7.28 -21.17
CA HIS A 434 -2.93 -7.84 -21.77
C HIS A 434 -3.74 -6.86 -22.61
N LEU A 435 -3.43 -5.56 -22.58
CA LEU A 435 -4.24 -4.56 -23.26
C LEU A 435 -4.30 -4.82 -24.76
N THR A 436 -5.50 -4.73 -25.32
CA THR A 436 -5.68 -4.71 -26.77
C THR A 436 -5.32 -3.32 -27.34
N PRO A 437 -5.07 -3.21 -28.66
CA PRO A 437 -4.92 -1.91 -29.30
C PRO A 437 -6.12 -0.99 -29.04
N GLN A 438 -7.34 -1.51 -29.10
CA GLN A 438 -8.56 -0.76 -28.82
C GLN A 438 -8.58 -0.18 -27.40
N GLN A 439 -8.20 -0.96 -26.40
CA GLN A 439 -8.13 -0.49 -25.00
C GLN A 439 -7.00 0.55 -24.81
N THR A 440 -5.90 0.38 -25.54
CA THR A 440 -4.80 1.35 -25.54
C THR A 440 -5.22 2.68 -26.15
N ASP A 441 -5.97 2.64 -27.26
CA ASP A 441 -6.55 3.82 -27.90
C ASP A 441 -7.61 4.48 -27.02
N GLU A 442 -8.42 3.71 -26.30
CA GLU A 442 -9.38 4.23 -25.31
C GLU A 442 -8.67 5.02 -24.22
N ILE A 443 -7.60 4.46 -23.63
CA ILE A 443 -6.76 5.19 -22.65
C ILE A 443 -6.16 6.45 -23.29
N GLN A 444 -5.66 6.36 -24.52
CA GLN A 444 -5.07 7.49 -25.24
C GLN A 444 -6.09 8.64 -25.37
N MET A 445 -7.32 8.33 -25.81
CA MET A 445 -8.41 9.29 -25.96
C MET A 445 -8.83 9.92 -24.62
N GLU A 446 -8.95 9.12 -23.55
CA GLU A 446 -9.25 9.63 -22.21
C GLU A 446 -8.18 10.63 -21.75
N ILE A 447 -6.90 10.27 -21.88
CA ILE A 447 -5.79 11.14 -21.49
C ILE A 447 -5.69 12.36 -22.40
N ASP A 448 -6.00 12.27 -23.70
CA ASP A 448 -6.10 13.44 -24.59
C ASP A 448 -7.20 14.40 -24.13
N LYS A 449 -8.37 13.88 -23.78
CA LYS A 449 -9.50 14.69 -23.27
C LYS A 449 -9.14 15.41 -21.96
N GLU A 450 -8.56 14.70 -21.00
CA GLU A 450 -8.13 15.30 -19.73
C GLU A 450 -7.13 16.44 -19.94
N TRP A 451 -6.20 16.31 -20.90
CA TRP A 451 -5.26 17.38 -21.21
C TRP A 451 -5.92 18.59 -21.86
N GLN A 452 -6.92 18.40 -22.72
CA GLN A 452 -7.70 19.50 -23.27
C GLN A 452 -8.43 20.28 -22.17
N GLU A 453 -8.96 19.59 -21.17
CA GLU A 453 -9.61 20.22 -20.00
C GLU A 453 -8.59 20.98 -19.13
N LEU A 454 -7.45 20.37 -18.82
CA LEU A 454 -6.37 21.00 -18.04
C LEU A 454 -5.78 22.23 -18.72
N GLU A 455 -5.62 22.22 -20.04
CA GLU A 455 -5.14 23.38 -20.79
C GLU A 455 -6.12 24.55 -20.74
N LYS A 456 -7.44 24.28 -20.77
CA LYS A 456 -8.47 25.29 -20.57
C LYS A 456 -8.42 25.88 -19.17
N MET A 457 -8.29 25.04 -18.14
CA MET A 457 -8.17 25.50 -16.74
C MET A 457 -6.94 26.38 -16.54
N ASN A 458 -5.79 25.96 -17.09
CA ASN A 458 -4.53 26.71 -17.00
C ASN A 458 -4.58 28.04 -17.77
N ALA A 459 -5.24 28.10 -18.93
CA ALA A 459 -5.34 29.31 -19.73
C ALA A 459 -6.32 30.35 -19.15
N SER A 460 -7.37 29.90 -18.48
CA SER A 460 -8.42 30.77 -17.92
C SER A 460 -8.08 31.31 -16.52
N ALA A 461 -6.97 30.87 -15.90
CA ALA A 461 -6.74 31.01 -14.47
C ALA A 461 -7.99 30.62 -13.64
N ALA A 462 -8.73 29.62 -14.13
CA ALA A 462 -10.04 29.28 -13.58
C ALA A 462 -9.91 28.86 -12.11
N THR A 463 -10.83 29.40 -11.32
CA THR A 463 -11.09 28.97 -9.96
C THR A 463 -11.69 27.56 -10.01
N ILE A 464 -11.00 26.57 -9.44
CA ILE A 464 -11.50 25.20 -9.24
C ILE A 464 -12.50 25.17 -8.09
#